data_AF-A0A5C0ZJK9-F1
#
_entry.id   AF-A0A5C0ZJK9-F1
#
_cell.length_a   1.000
_cell.length_b   1.000
_cell.length_c   1.000
_cell.angle_alpha   90.00
_cell.angle_beta   90.00
_cell.angle_gamma   90.00
#
_symmetry.space_group_name_H-M   'P 1'
#
loop_
_entity.id
_entity.type
_entity.pdbx_description
1 polymer ?
#
loop_
_entity_poly.entity_id
_entity_poly.type
_entity_poly.pdbx_seq_one_letter_code
_entity_poly.pdbx_strand_id
1 'polypeptide(L)' 'MIISESNPKILWLFWKTTQQREIDLIEDDYGKLHAFEFKRSGKRKVRFPQTFTANYPEASPQIVSPENMDEWLLYM' A
#
# COMPACT_ATOMS: atom_id res chain seq x y z
N MET A 1 32.49 17.46 -5.86
CA MET A 1 31.12 17.66 -5.36
C MET A 1 30.18 17.05 -6.38
N ILE A 2 29.81 15.79 -6.20
CA ILE A 2 28.84 15.12 -7.09
C ILE A 2 27.50 15.24 -6.38
N ILE A 3 26.62 16.09 -6.91
CA ILE A 3 25.21 16.03 -6.56
C ILE A 3 24.66 14.95 -7.50
N SER A 4 24.58 13.71 -7.02
CA SER A 4 23.79 12.69 -7.72
C SER A 4 22.35 12.91 -7.28
N GLU A 5 21.55 13.58 -8.10
CA GLU A 5 20.10 13.51 -7.97
C GLU A 5 19.66 12.10 -8.35
N SER A 6 19.78 11.15 -7.41
CA SER A 6 18.97 9.95 -7.47
C SER A 6 17.56 10.37 -7.08
N ASN A 7 16.76 10.85 -8.03
CA ASN A 7 15.35 11.10 -7.78
C ASN A 7 14.72 9.76 -7.36
N PRO A 8 14.29 9.59 -6.09
CA PRO A 8 13.72 8.34 -5.66
C PRO A 8 12.37 8.14 -6.33
N LYS A 9 12.37 7.29 -7.35
CA LYS A 9 11.16 6.99 -8.10
C LYS A 9 10.41 5.89 -7.36
N ILE A 10 9.38 6.29 -6.63
CA ILE A 10 8.35 5.38 -6.14
C ILE A 10 7.63 4.80 -7.36
N LEU A 11 7.40 3.48 -7.37
CA LEU A 11 6.61 2.81 -8.40
C LEU A 11 5.22 2.50 -7.87
N TRP A 12 4.20 2.93 -8.59
CA TRP A 12 2.82 2.54 -8.33
C TRP A 12 2.48 1.27 -9.09
N LEU A 13 2.05 0.26 -8.35
CA LEU A 13 1.79 -1.10 -8.83
C LEU A 13 0.35 -1.50 -8.51
N PHE A 14 -0.18 -2.40 -9.34
CA PHE A 14 -1.45 -3.06 -9.11
C PHE A 14 -1.24 -4.56 -9.01
N TRP A 15 -1.74 -5.16 -7.93
CA TRP A 15 -1.63 -6.60 -7.70
C TRP A 15 -2.99 -7.26 -7.86
N LYS A 16 -3.02 -8.34 -8.63
CA LYS A 16 -4.20 -9.18 -8.80
C LYS A 16 -3.84 -10.64 -8.98
N THR A 17 -4.76 -11.53 -8.62
CA THR A 17 -4.62 -12.98 -8.81
C THR A 17 -5.58 -13.51 -9.87
N THR A 18 -5.31 -14.72 -10.36
CA THR A 18 -6.25 -15.45 -11.25
C THR A 18 -7.61 -15.66 -10.60
N GLN A 19 -7.65 -15.76 -9.26
CA GLN A 19 -8.86 -15.89 -8.45
C GLN A 19 -9.54 -14.53 -8.15
N GLN A 20 -9.16 -13.47 -8.86
CA GLN A 20 -9.76 -12.13 -8.75
C GLN A 20 -9.65 -11.52 -7.34
N ARG A 21 -8.59 -11.84 -6.60
CA ARG A 21 -8.17 -11.07 -5.42
C ARG A 21 -7.28 -9.94 -5.86
N GLU A 22 -7.48 -8.76 -5.29
CA GLU A 22 -6.82 -7.51 -5.66
C GLU A 22 -6.35 -6.78 -4.40
N ILE A 23 -5.39 -5.86 -4.59
CA ILE A 23 -5.05 -4.80 -3.64
C ILE A 23 -5.22 -3.48 -4.39
N ASP A 24 -5.87 -2.48 -3.79
CA ASP A 24 -6.23 -1.23 -4.46
C ASP A 24 -5.00 -0.45 -4.96
N LEU A 25 -3.95 -0.36 -4.15
CA LEU A 25 -2.68 0.31 -4.50
C LEU A 25 -1.50 -0.39 -3.82
N ILE A 26 -0.41 -0.55 -4.55
CA ILE A 26 0.90 -0.89 -4.00
C ILE A 26 1.90 0.18 -4.42
N GLU A 27 2.73 0.61 -3.48
CA GLU A 27 3.89 1.46 -3.73
C GLU A 27 5.16 0.66 -3.46
N ASP A 28 6.10 0.70 -4.39
CA ASP A 28 7.45 0.16 -4.23
C ASP A 28 8.44 1.32 -4.08
N ASP A 29 8.95 1.46 -2.86
CA ASP A 29 10.03 2.37 -2.49
C ASP A 29 11.32 1.56 -2.28
N TYR A 30 12.10 1.40 -3.37
CA TYR A 30 13.36 0.67 -3.36
C TYR A 30 13.30 -0.74 -2.73
N GLY A 31 12.28 -1.51 -3.10
CA GLY A 31 12.03 -2.87 -2.63
C GLY A 31 11.19 -2.94 -1.36
N LYS A 32 10.83 -1.80 -0.75
CA LYS A 32 9.86 -1.76 0.34
C LYS A 32 8.47 -1.62 -0.24
N LEU A 33 7.65 -2.64 -0.04
CA LEU A 33 6.29 -2.67 -0.53
C LEU A 33 5.33 -2.09 0.52
N HIS A 34 4.68 -0.98 0.18
CA HIS A 34 3.56 -0.43 0.92
C HIS A 34 2.28 -0.84 0.20
N ALA A 35 1.31 -1.41 0.92
CA ALA A 35 0.09 -1.95 0.30
C ALA A 35 -1.15 -1.34 0.96
N PHE A 36 -2.00 -0.70 0.16
CA PHE A 36 -3.12 0.09 0.65
C PHE A 36 -4.45 -0.49 0.18
N GLU A 37 -5.40 -0.51 1.11
CA GLU A 37 -6.80 -0.92 0.88
C GLU A 37 -7.72 0.20 1.35
N PHE A 38 -8.48 0.78 0.43
CA PHE A 38 -9.37 1.89 0.71
C PHE A 38 -10.76 1.39 1.10
N LYS A 39 -11.35 2.01 2.11
CA LYS A 39 -12.69 1.68 2.61
C LYS A 39 -13.51 2.94 2.78
N ARG A 40 -14.81 2.86 2.48
CA ARG A 40 -15.73 4.01 2.61
C ARG A 40 -16.11 4.34 4.06
N SER A 41 -15.79 3.48 5.02
CA SER A 41 -16.03 3.69 6.45
C SER A 41 -15.11 2.80 7.29
N GLY A 42 -14.63 3.29 8.42
CA GLY A 42 -13.83 2.57 9.40
C GLY A 42 -14.65 1.92 10.52
N LYS A 43 -15.98 2.08 10.52
CA LYS A 43 -16.88 1.51 11.54
C LYS A 43 -16.87 -0.02 11.59
N ARG A 44 -16.53 -0.70 10.49
CA ARG A 44 -16.38 -2.16 10.45
C ARG A 44 -14.91 -2.49 10.63
N LYS A 45 -14.59 -3.43 11.53
CA LYS A 45 -13.26 -4.05 11.58
C LYS A 45 -13.02 -4.80 10.26
N VAL A 46 -12.38 -4.13 9.32
CA VAL A 46 -11.93 -4.73 8.05
C VAL A 46 -10.54 -5.31 8.29
N ARG A 47 -10.30 -6.49 7.73
CA ARG A 47 -8.97 -7.13 7.73
C ARG A 47 -8.37 -6.98 6.36
N PHE A 48 -7.07 -6.76 6.31
CA PHE A 48 -6.31 -6.75 5.08
C PHE A 48 -6.33 -8.16 4.42
N PRO A 49 -6.32 -8.27 3.08
CA PRO A 49 -6.32 -9.57 2.41
C PRO A 49 -5.15 -10.47 2.85
N GLN A 50 -5.47 -11.57 3.54
CA GLN A 50 -4.47 -12.52 4.07
C GLN A 50 -3.63 -13.17 2.96
N THR A 51 -4.23 -13.40 1.79
CA THR A 51 -3.52 -13.95 0.63
C THR A 51 -2.35 -13.06 0.23
N PHE A 52 -2.50 -11.73 0.30
CA PHE A 52 -1.41 -10.82 -0.02
C PHE A 52 -0.31 -10.89 1.05
N THR A 53 -0.67 -10.70 2.32
CA THR A 53 0.31 -10.68 3.43
C THR A 53 1.07 -12.00 3.59
N ALA A 54 0.47 -13.14 3.20
CA ALA A 54 1.14 -14.42 3.22
C ALA A 54 2.20 -14.57 2.10
N ASN A 55 1.97 -13.97 0.93
CA ASN A 55 2.92 -14.02 -0.20
C ASN A 55 3.98 -12.92 -0.13
N TYR A 56 3.66 -11.80 0.52
CA TYR A 56 4.55 -10.65 0.69
C TYR A 56 4.65 -10.29 2.19
N PRO A 57 5.33 -11.11 3.00
CA PRO A 57 5.39 -10.92 4.45
C PRO A 57 6.13 -9.65 4.87
N GLU A 58 7.04 -9.16 4.02
CA GLU A 58 7.81 -7.93 4.24
C GLU A 58 7.05 -6.66 3.81
N ALA A 59 5.88 -6.80 3.18
CA ALA A 59 5.07 -5.65 2.82
C ALA A 59 4.45 -5.02 4.08
N SER A 60 4.24 -3.71 4.02
CA SER A 60 3.55 -2.93 5.06
C SER A 60 2.09 -2.70 4.65
N PRO A 61 1.14 -3.56 5.08
CA PRO A 61 -0.27 -3.40 4.75
C PRO A 61 -0.94 -2.31 5.60
N GLN A 62 -1.74 -1.46 4.96
CA GLN A 62 -2.49 -0.41 5.61
C GLN A 62 -3.91 -0.33 5.05
N ILE A 63 -4.90 -0.19 5.95
CA ILE A 63 -6.27 0.13 5.57
C ILE A 63 -6.45 1.63 5.71
N VAL A 64 -6.90 2.26 4.63
CA VAL A 64 -7.19 3.69 4.59
C VAL A 64 -8.70 3.89 4.51
N SER A 65 -9.25 4.73 5.37
CA SER A 65 -10.67 5.05 5.45
C SER A 65 -10.85 6.53 5.81
N PRO A 66 -12.07 7.09 5.74
CA PRO A 66 -12.28 8.49 6.09
C PRO A 66 -11.75 8.89 7.48
N GLU A 67 -11.66 7.93 8.41
CA GLU A 67 -11.17 8.15 9.77
C GLU A 67 -9.66 8.38 9.87
N ASN A 68 -8.86 7.92 8.91
CA ASN A 68 -7.40 8.09 8.89
C ASN A 68 -6.85 8.65 7.55
N MET A 69 -7.73 9.07 6.64
CA MET A 69 -7.36 9.59 5.32
C MET A 69 -6.43 10.79 5.42
N ASP A 70 -6.76 11.75 6.30
CA ASP A 70 -5.97 12.99 6.45
C ASP A 70 -4.56 12.71 6.97
N GLU A 71 -4.43 11.79 7.93
CA GLU A 71 -3.13 11.33 8.45
C GLU A 71 -2.35 10.62 7.35
N TRP A 72 -2.99 9.72 6.60
CA TRP A 72 -2.34 9.01 5.50
C TRP A 72 -1.83 9.98 4.42
N LEU A 73 -2.64 10.95 3.99
CA LEU A 73 -2.25 11.96 2.99
C LEU A 73 -1.08 12.85 3.44
N LEU A 74 -0.89 13.04 4.74
CA LEU A 74 0.19 13.88 5.28
C LEU A 74 1.53 13.13 5.35
N TYR A 75 1.51 11.82 5.53
CA TYR A 75 2.70 10.99 5.77
C TYR A 75 3.09 10.07 4.61
N MET A 76 2.27 9.98 3.57
CA MET A 76 2.62 9.28 2.33
C MET A 76 3.58 10.10 1.45
#